data_AF-A0AAE0W7I0-F1
#
_entry.id   AF-A0AAE0W7I0-F1
#
_cell.length_a   1.000
_cell.length_b   1.000
_cell.length_c   1.000
_cell.angle_alpha   90.00
_cell.angle_beta   90.00
_cell.angle_gamma   90.00
#
_symmetry.space_group_name_H-M   'P 1'
#
loop_
_entity.id
_entity.type
_entity.pdbx_description
1 polymer ?
#
loop_
_entity_poly.entity_id
_entity_poly.type
_entity_poly.pdbx_seq_one_letter_code
_entity_poly.pdbx_strand_id
1 'polypeptide(L)'
;MNKFILWTIGDGNGISPEIILKSFQLLLKEKKGAHFPQIAVVGPFQILQDTIVRLKIDVKIERIKIERIRRENNDLNLDKETLYIIEPVPESAYKISYGQISKEMGYLSLDAIRIAAQLCKEELALGMVTAPIHKKSIQLAGSLFHGHTELLGTLCGDIKTQMLFYDRVSQLKLALATTHVPLSQVSYELQKSSFLALLGVNPHASDLGVIGTEETTFLLDELKDLQPDAFFGMRHYLNFDVTVAMYHDQGLIPFKMLAWETGVNVTLGLPFVRTSPDHGTGFDIAGRGTARPDSFLAAHNTASIPQKVQSALKQVDLLHKQYDMPSSLSGGEQQKVAIARAIVREPNVILADEPTANLDAKSSEEIMNILHKLKKRNIAVIIVTHDHDIISRFPAKTYLMENGKLEAVEIETTP
;
A
#
# COMPACT_ATOMS: atom_id res chain seq x y z
N MET A 1 14.53 10.40 3.01
CA MET A 1 15.11 9.70 1.84
C MET A 1 14.16 9.90 0.68
N ASN A 2 14.62 10.54 -0.40
CA ASN A 2 13.86 10.77 -1.64
C ASN A 2 13.94 9.55 -2.58
N LYS A 3 13.80 8.34 -2.02
CA LYS A 3 13.88 7.13 -2.83
C LYS A 3 12.62 7.01 -3.72
N PHE A 4 12.78 6.35 -4.86
CA PHE A 4 11.71 6.13 -5.84
C PHE A 4 10.71 5.10 -5.32
N ILE A 5 9.44 5.27 -5.69
CA ILE A 5 8.55 4.13 -5.93
C ILE A 5 8.62 3.83 -7.42
N LEU A 6 8.97 2.59 -7.76
CA LEU A 6 9.08 2.16 -9.15
C LEU A 6 7.74 1.64 -9.66
N TRP A 7 7.29 2.13 -10.80
CA TRP A 7 6.13 1.62 -11.52
C TRP A 7 6.61 0.77 -12.69
N THR A 8 6.12 -0.46 -12.85
CA THR A 8 6.42 -1.21 -14.08
C THR A 8 5.35 -0.91 -15.13
N ILE A 9 5.75 -0.85 -16.39
CA ILE A 9 4.85 -0.52 -17.51
C ILE A 9 3.75 -1.58 -17.76
N GLY A 10 3.92 -2.81 -17.26
CA GLY A 10 3.01 -3.92 -17.55
C GLY A 10 2.99 -4.28 -19.03
N ASP A 11 1.85 -4.73 -19.56
CA ASP A 11 1.65 -4.90 -20.99
C ASP A 11 1.37 -3.53 -21.66
N GLY A 12 2.32 -3.08 -22.50
CA GLY A 12 2.26 -1.78 -23.17
C GLY A 12 1.16 -1.63 -24.23
N ASN A 13 0.57 -2.74 -24.69
CA ASN A 13 -0.59 -2.71 -25.58
C ASN A 13 -1.92 -2.68 -24.81
N GLY A 14 -1.89 -2.85 -23.49
CA GLY A 14 -3.08 -2.76 -22.63
C GLY A 14 -3.38 -1.33 -22.17
N ILE A 15 -4.18 -1.24 -21.10
CA ILE A 15 -4.50 0.03 -20.43
C ILE A 15 -3.37 0.57 -19.55
N SER A 16 -2.33 -0.23 -19.31
CA SER A 16 -1.27 0.08 -18.36
C SER A 16 -0.60 1.45 -18.59
N PRO A 17 -0.27 1.87 -19.82
CA PRO A 17 0.26 3.21 -20.07
C PRO A 17 -0.73 4.32 -19.68
N GLU A 18 -2.02 4.13 -19.96
CA GLU A 18 -3.07 5.11 -19.68
C GLU A 18 -3.29 5.29 -18.17
N ILE A 19 -3.42 4.19 -17.42
CA ILE A 19 -3.63 4.26 -15.97
C ILE A 19 -2.42 4.82 -15.23
N ILE A 20 -1.20 4.55 -15.70
CA ILE A 20 0.04 5.12 -15.15
C ILE A 20 0.02 6.65 -15.27
N LEU A 21 -0.23 7.16 -16.48
CA LEU A 21 -0.21 8.58 -16.76
C LEU A 21 -1.35 9.31 -16.03
N LYS A 22 -2.56 8.74 -16.04
CA LYS A 22 -3.70 9.30 -15.29
C LYS A 22 -3.46 9.31 -13.78
N SER A 23 -2.85 8.25 -13.23
CA SER A 23 -2.51 8.20 -11.80
C SER A 23 -1.51 9.28 -11.42
N PHE A 24 -0.46 9.48 -12.23
CA PHE A 24 0.50 10.55 -11.98
C PHE A 24 -0.15 11.94 -12.07
N GLN A 25 -0.99 12.17 -13.08
CA GLN A 25 -1.73 13.43 -13.19
C GLN A 25 -2.62 13.72 -11.98
N LEU A 26 -3.30 12.71 -11.45
CA LEU A 26 -4.12 12.85 -10.23
C LEU A 26 -3.25 13.18 -9.01
N LEU A 27 -2.10 12.51 -8.85
CA LEU A 27 -1.14 12.83 -7.79
C LEU A 27 -0.69 14.29 -7.85
N LEU A 28 -0.41 14.83 -9.04
CA LEU A 28 -0.06 16.25 -9.20
C LEU A 28 -1.21 17.20 -8.79
N LYS A 29 -2.45 16.83 -9.09
CA LYS A 29 -3.65 17.65 -8.77
C LYS A 29 -3.99 17.64 -7.28
N GLU A 30 -4.01 16.47 -6.65
CA GLU A 30 -4.45 16.30 -5.25
C GLU A 30 -3.48 16.91 -4.24
N LYS A 31 -2.21 17.05 -4.60
CA LYS A 31 -1.12 17.23 -3.62
C LYS A 31 -0.43 18.60 -3.71
N LYS A 32 -1.17 19.70 -3.97
CA LYS A 32 -0.69 21.10 -3.83
C LYS A 32 -0.21 21.51 -2.40
N GLY A 33 0.19 20.55 -1.57
CA GLY A 33 0.75 20.75 -0.22
C GLY A 33 1.38 19.52 0.44
N ALA A 34 1.18 18.29 -0.06
CA ALA A 34 1.75 17.07 0.54
C ALA A 34 2.71 16.35 -0.42
N HIS A 35 3.90 16.00 0.07
CA HIS A 35 4.96 15.44 -0.77
C HIS A 35 4.70 13.95 -1.00
N PHE A 36 4.28 13.55 -2.20
CA PHE A 36 4.32 12.14 -2.59
C PHE A 36 5.78 11.71 -2.89
N PRO A 37 6.08 10.40 -2.82
CA PRO A 37 7.43 9.88 -3.07
C PRO A 37 7.86 10.19 -4.51
N GLN A 38 9.16 10.25 -4.80
CA GLN A 38 9.57 10.36 -6.20
C GLN A 38 9.11 9.11 -6.97
N ILE A 39 8.65 9.27 -8.21
CA ILE A 39 8.15 8.15 -9.03
C ILE A 39 9.02 8.02 -10.27
N ALA A 40 9.33 6.77 -10.64
CA ALA A 40 9.88 6.43 -11.94
C ALA A 40 9.17 5.21 -12.53
N VAL A 41 8.97 5.20 -13.84
CA VAL A 41 8.43 4.07 -14.58
C VAL A 41 9.57 3.29 -15.21
N VAL A 42 9.62 1.98 -14.99
CA VAL A 42 10.48 1.07 -15.75
C VAL A 42 9.70 0.57 -16.96
N GLY A 43 10.14 1.00 -18.14
CA GLY A 43 9.47 0.67 -19.39
C GLY A 43 9.88 1.56 -20.56
N PRO A 44 9.39 1.25 -21.76
CA PRO A 44 9.69 2.01 -22.97
C PRO A 44 9.10 3.43 -22.94
N PHE A 45 9.94 4.43 -23.17
CA PHE A 45 9.52 5.84 -23.17
C PHE A 45 8.47 6.12 -24.25
N GLN A 46 8.64 5.54 -25.43
CA GLN A 46 7.78 5.84 -26.57
C GLN A 46 6.34 5.39 -26.37
N ILE A 47 6.09 4.32 -25.61
CA ILE A 47 4.72 3.86 -25.31
C ILE A 47 3.97 4.91 -24.48
N LEU A 48 4.63 5.48 -23.47
CA LEU A 48 4.04 6.54 -22.65
C LEU A 48 3.89 7.84 -23.45
N GLN A 49 4.89 8.19 -24.27
CA GLN A 49 4.83 9.37 -25.14
C GLN A 49 3.68 9.28 -26.16
N ASP A 50 3.51 8.14 -26.83
CA ASP A 50 2.39 7.90 -27.76
C ASP A 50 1.05 8.01 -27.04
N THR A 51 0.95 7.43 -25.83
CA THR A 51 -0.27 7.49 -25.01
C THR A 51 -0.61 8.93 -24.58
N ILE A 52 0.39 9.73 -24.18
CA ILE A 52 0.23 11.16 -23.86
C ILE A 52 -0.36 11.91 -25.06
N VAL A 53 0.24 11.75 -26.24
CA VAL A 53 -0.19 12.44 -27.46
C VAL A 53 -1.58 12.00 -27.90
N ARG A 54 -1.81 10.69 -27.95
CA ARG A 54 -3.07 10.07 -28.37
C ARG A 54 -4.24 10.49 -27.48
N LEU A 55 -4.04 10.46 -26.16
CA LEU A 55 -5.10 10.70 -25.18
C LEU A 55 -5.11 12.14 -24.64
N LYS A 56 -4.18 12.99 -25.08
CA LYS A 56 -4.03 14.39 -24.63
C LYS A 56 -3.89 14.51 -23.11
N ILE A 57 -3.09 13.64 -22.51
CA ILE A 57 -2.85 13.65 -21.06
C ILE A 57 -1.75 14.67 -20.75
N ASP A 58 -2.06 15.66 -19.92
CA ASP A 58 -1.11 16.66 -19.45
C ASP A 58 -0.20 16.09 -18.35
N VAL A 59 0.91 15.47 -18.77
CA VAL A 59 1.99 14.94 -17.93
C VAL A 59 3.34 15.15 -18.64
N LYS A 60 4.33 15.65 -17.92
CA LYS A 60 5.72 15.74 -18.39
C LYS A 60 6.48 14.44 -18.10
N ILE A 61 7.16 13.89 -19.11
CA ILE A 61 8.03 12.70 -18.96
C ILE A 61 9.48 12.99 -19.36
N GLU A 62 10.43 12.40 -18.65
CA GLU A 62 11.87 12.50 -18.96
C GLU A 62 12.57 11.15 -18.77
N ARG A 63 13.63 10.88 -19.55
CA ARG A 63 14.43 9.65 -19.38
C ARG A 63 15.42 9.78 -18.24
N ILE A 64 15.61 8.72 -17.47
CA ILE A 64 16.70 8.59 -16.50
C ILE A 64 17.44 7.27 -16.67
N LYS A 65 18.77 7.34 -16.61
CA LYS A 65 19.66 6.18 -16.74
C LYS A 65 19.82 5.45 -15.40
N ILE A 66 19.80 4.12 -15.43
CA ILE A 66 19.98 3.28 -14.23
C ILE A 66 21.35 3.56 -13.58
N GLU A 67 22.39 3.78 -14.38
CA GLU A 67 23.74 4.08 -13.90
C GLU A 67 23.76 5.37 -13.08
N ARG A 68 22.94 6.36 -13.45
CA ARG A 68 22.81 7.61 -12.70
C ARG A 68 22.17 7.36 -11.33
N ILE A 69 21.10 6.56 -11.29
CA ILE A 69 20.40 6.20 -10.05
C ILE A 69 21.36 5.48 -9.09
N ARG A 70 22.14 4.51 -9.59
CA ARG A 70 23.13 3.78 -8.80
C ARG A 70 24.25 4.68 -8.29
N ARG A 71 24.85 5.48 -9.18
CA ARG A 71 25.98 6.37 -8.83
C ARG A 71 25.60 7.38 -7.76
N GLU A 72 24.39 7.92 -7.82
CA GLU A 72 23.92 8.94 -6.89
C GLU A 72 23.18 8.32 -5.69
N ASN A 73 23.24 7.00 -5.52
CA ASN A 73 22.57 6.23 -4.46
C ASN A 73 21.09 6.62 -4.26
N ASN A 74 20.43 6.93 -5.37
CA ASN A 74 19.08 7.48 -5.42
C ASN A 74 18.81 8.73 -4.55
N ASP A 75 19.82 9.55 -4.27
CA ASP A 75 19.67 10.87 -3.67
C ASP A 75 19.66 11.96 -4.76
N LEU A 76 18.72 11.80 -5.69
CA LEU A 76 18.59 12.67 -6.84
C LEU A 76 17.69 13.86 -6.50
N ASN A 77 18.16 15.09 -6.73
CA ASN A 77 17.31 16.28 -6.69
C ASN A 77 16.52 16.40 -8.00
N LEU A 78 15.44 15.62 -8.10
CA LEU A 78 14.57 15.58 -9.27
C LEU A 78 13.32 16.44 -9.10
N ASP A 79 12.79 16.88 -10.22
CA ASP A 79 11.52 17.58 -10.27
C ASP A 79 10.37 16.60 -10.02
N LYS A 80 9.59 16.84 -8.97
CA LYS A 80 8.44 15.99 -8.62
C LYS A 80 7.26 16.15 -9.58
N GLU A 81 7.24 17.20 -10.39
CA GLU A 81 6.23 17.41 -11.44
C GLU A 81 6.54 16.63 -12.72
N THR A 82 7.73 16.00 -12.80
CA THR A 82 8.17 15.20 -13.94
C THR A 82 8.11 13.69 -13.61
N LEU A 83 7.53 12.90 -14.51
CA LEU A 83 7.53 11.44 -14.42
C LEU A 83 8.77 10.87 -15.14
N TYR A 84 9.68 10.28 -14.38
CA TYR A 84 10.94 9.76 -14.92
C TYR A 84 10.79 8.34 -15.47
N ILE A 85 11.43 8.06 -16.60
CA ILE A 85 11.36 6.79 -17.31
C ILE A 85 12.72 6.12 -17.34
N ILE A 86 12.80 4.93 -16.76
CA ILE A 86 13.93 4.02 -16.86
C ILE A 86 13.66 3.12 -18.07
N GLU A 87 14.32 3.41 -19.18
CA GLU A 87 14.08 2.73 -20.45
C GLU A 87 15.00 1.50 -20.59
N PRO A 88 14.45 0.27 -20.57
CA PRO A 88 15.26 -0.96 -20.60
C PRO A 88 15.70 -1.36 -22.00
N VAL A 89 15.00 -0.90 -23.03
CA VAL A 89 15.24 -1.29 -24.43
C VAL A 89 15.07 -0.09 -25.38
N PRO A 90 15.73 -0.11 -26.56
CA PRO A 90 15.52 0.92 -27.57
C PRO A 90 14.14 0.80 -28.25
N GLU A 91 13.67 1.91 -28.83
CA GLU A 91 12.39 2.02 -29.55
C GLU A 91 12.23 1.00 -30.69
N SER A 92 13.32 0.65 -31.37
CA SER A 92 13.31 -0.32 -32.47
C SER A 92 12.97 -1.76 -32.05
N ALA A 93 12.94 -2.05 -30.74
CA ALA A 93 12.69 -3.39 -30.21
C ALA A 93 11.20 -3.76 -30.11
N TYR A 94 10.28 -2.83 -30.34
CA TYR A 94 8.85 -3.06 -30.16
C TYR A 94 8.00 -2.24 -31.13
N LYS A 95 6.74 -2.65 -31.29
CA LYS A 95 5.72 -1.91 -32.03
C LYS A 95 4.46 -1.78 -31.18
N ILE A 96 3.93 -0.57 -31.08
CA ILE A 96 2.69 -0.29 -30.35
C ILE A 96 1.51 -0.81 -31.17
N SER A 97 0.67 -1.64 -30.57
CA SER A 97 -0.52 -2.23 -31.19
C SER A 97 -1.59 -2.43 -30.12
N TYR A 98 -2.26 -1.34 -29.73
CA TYR A 98 -3.26 -1.35 -28.66
C TYR A 98 -4.28 -2.48 -28.80
N GLY A 99 -4.52 -3.17 -27.69
CA GLY A 99 -5.45 -4.29 -27.59
C GLY A 99 -4.96 -5.61 -28.18
N GLN A 100 -3.71 -5.69 -28.68
CA GLN A 100 -3.17 -6.91 -29.30
C GLN A 100 -2.10 -7.58 -28.44
N ILE A 101 -2.20 -8.91 -28.37
CA ILE A 101 -1.18 -9.76 -27.75
C ILE A 101 0.11 -9.66 -28.58
N SER A 102 1.23 -9.43 -27.92
CA SER A 102 2.55 -9.32 -28.56
C SER A 102 3.62 -10.00 -27.72
N LYS A 103 4.55 -10.69 -28.40
CA LYS A 103 5.72 -11.31 -27.78
C LYS A 103 6.66 -10.25 -27.20
N GLU A 104 6.81 -9.15 -27.93
CA GLU A 104 7.63 -8.00 -27.57
C GLU A 104 7.12 -7.37 -26.26
N MET A 105 5.80 -7.12 -26.14
CA MET A 105 5.22 -6.62 -24.89
C MET A 105 5.41 -7.60 -23.71
N GLY A 106 5.40 -8.90 -24.00
CA GLY A 106 5.80 -9.93 -23.05
C GLY A 106 7.21 -9.72 -22.51
N TYR A 107 8.22 -9.59 -23.38
CA TYR A 107 9.60 -9.31 -22.98
C TYR A 107 9.73 -8.01 -22.18
N LEU A 108 9.14 -6.92 -22.68
CA LEU A 108 9.21 -5.61 -22.03
C LEU A 108 8.65 -5.64 -20.60
N SER A 109 7.51 -6.30 -20.42
CA SER A 109 6.87 -6.40 -19.11
C SER A 109 7.72 -7.18 -18.11
N LEU A 110 8.34 -8.29 -18.55
CA LEU A 110 9.20 -9.12 -17.71
C LEU A 110 10.51 -8.40 -17.36
N ASP A 111 11.13 -7.72 -18.31
CA ASP A 111 12.36 -6.94 -18.08
C ASP A 111 12.11 -5.78 -17.12
N ALA A 112 10.97 -5.08 -17.28
CA ALA A 112 10.58 -4.03 -16.35
C ALA A 112 10.43 -4.55 -14.92
N ILE A 113 9.82 -5.74 -14.74
CA ILE A 113 9.69 -6.38 -13.42
C ILE A 113 11.07 -6.74 -12.86
N ARG A 114 11.94 -7.36 -13.66
CA ARG A 114 13.29 -7.78 -13.24
C ARG A 114 14.13 -6.59 -12.79
N ILE A 115 14.15 -5.53 -13.58
CA ILE A 115 14.89 -4.30 -13.28
C ILE A 115 14.35 -3.63 -12.02
N ALA A 116 13.02 -3.48 -11.91
CA ALA A 116 12.42 -2.86 -10.74
C ALA A 116 12.67 -3.68 -9.46
N ALA A 117 12.52 -5.01 -9.52
CA ALA A 117 12.81 -5.90 -8.39
C ALA A 117 14.28 -5.82 -7.98
N GLN A 118 15.20 -5.77 -8.96
CA GLN A 118 16.63 -5.65 -8.69
C GLN A 118 16.97 -4.31 -8.01
N LEU A 119 16.41 -3.20 -8.48
CA LEU A 119 16.59 -1.88 -7.84
C LEU A 119 16.00 -1.83 -6.42
N CYS A 120 14.88 -2.51 -6.17
CA CYS A 120 14.33 -2.66 -4.82
C CYS A 120 15.27 -3.47 -3.91
N LYS A 121 15.84 -4.59 -4.41
CA LYS A 121 16.81 -5.42 -3.66
C LYS A 121 18.11 -4.68 -3.36
N GLU A 122 18.53 -3.79 -4.24
CA GLU A 122 19.68 -2.88 -4.03
C GLU A 122 19.35 -1.73 -3.06
N GLU A 123 18.14 -1.70 -2.48
CA GLU A 123 17.60 -0.61 -1.66
C GLU A 123 17.59 0.75 -2.37
N LEU A 124 17.69 0.78 -3.70
CA LEU A 124 17.60 1.99 -4.51
C LEU A 124 16.16 2.42 -4.77
N ALA A 125 15.16 1.67 -4.31
CA ALA A 125 13.76 2.04 -4.35
C ALA A 125 13.07 1.68 -3.02
N LEU A 126 12.01 2.41 -2.68
CA LEU A 126 11.15 2.13 -1.51
C LEU A 126 10.28 0.89 -1.71
N GLY A 127 10.03 0.54 -2.96
CA GLY A 127 9.14 -0.53 -3.36
C GLY A 127 8.70 -0.35 -4.80
N MET A 128 7.80 -1.23 -5.24
CA MET A 128 7.31 -1.24 -6.60
C MET A 128 5.78 -1.42 -6.70
N VAL A 129 5.22 -0.84 -7.76
CA VAL A 129 3.84 -1.05 -8.21
C VAL A 129 3.91 -1.68 -9.60
N THR A 130 3.40 -2.90 -9.76
CA THR A 130 3.39 -3.54 -11.08
C THR A 130 2.08 -3.28 -11.79
N ALA A 131 2.12 -2.71 -13.00
CA ALA A 131 0.93 -2.63 -13.84
C ALA A 131 0.54 -4.02 -14.40
N PRO A 132 -0.70 -4.21 -14.87
CA PRO A 132 -1.18 -5.50 -15.37
C PRO A 132 -0.35 -6.05 -16.54
N ILE A 133 -0.14 -7.37 -16.54
CA ILE A 133 0.53 -8.11 -17.63
C ILE A 133 -0.43 -9.12 -18.27
N HIS A 134 -0.23 -9.41 -19.54
CA HIS A 134 -1.03 -10.40 -20.24
C HIS A 134 -0.33 -11.77 -20.25
N LYS A 135 -0.98 -12.80 -19.69
CA LYS A 135 -0.39 -14.16 -19.54
C LYS A 135 0.09 -14.74 -20.86
N LYS A 136 -0.66 -14.55 -21.96
CA LYS A 136 -0.23 -15.05 -23.27
C LYS A 136 0.97 -14.30 -23.83
N SER A 137 1.08 -13.00 -23.59
CA SER A 137 2.21 -12.18 -24.07
C SER A 137 3.51 -12.67 -23.41
N ILE A 138 3.51 -12.88 -22.10
CA ILE A 138 4.69 -13.39 -21.37
C ILE A 138 5.02 -14.84 -21.71
N GLN A 139 4.03 -15.70 -22.00
CA GLN A 139 4.27 -17.06 -22.47
C GLN A 139 4.93 -17.08 -23.86
N LEU A 140 4.47 -16.21 -24.78
CA LEU A 140 5.11 -16.07 -26.10
C LEU A 140 6.56 -15.57 -25.97
N ALA A 141 6.86 -14.77 -24.95
CA ALA A 141 8.20 -14.34 -24.61
C ALA A 141 9.06 -15.45 -23.96
N GLY A 142 8.50 -16.64 -23.73
CA GLY A 142 9.21 -17.78 -23.14
C GLY A 142 9.23 -17.77 -21.61
N SER A 143 8.33 -17.03 -20.95
CA SER A 143 8.19 -17.08 -19.49
C SER A 143 7.77 -18.47 -19.02
N LEU A 144 8.50 -18.99 -18.02
CA LEU A 144 8.11 -20.19 -17.27
C LEU A 144 7.08 -19.89 -16.17
N PHE A 145 6.83 -18.60 -15.90
CA PHE A 145 5.93 -18.15 -14.85
C PHE A 145 4.59 -17.68 -15.42
N HIS A 146 3.52 -17.90 -14.65
CA HIS A 146 2.15 -17.55 -15.01
C HIS A 146 1.73 -16.17 -14.51
N GLY A 147 2.54 -15.53 -13.66
CA GLY A 147 2.19 -14.28 -13.00
C GLY A 147 3.39 -13.58 -12.36
N HIS A 148 3.10 -12.45 -11.73
CA HIS A 148 4.08 -11.60 -11.05
C HIS A 148 4.65 -12.26 -9.80
N THR A 149 3.77 -12.86 -8.98
CA THR A 149 4.09 -13.31 -7.63
C THR A 149 5.14 -14.42 -7.63
N GLU A 150 4.98 -15.41 -8.51
CA GLU A 150 5.93 -16.52 -8.64
C GLU A 150 7.27 -16.03 -9.19
N LEU A 151 7.24 -15.18 -10.23
CA LEU A 151 8.45 -14.59 -10.81
C LEU A 151 9.26 -13.81 -9.75
N LEU A 152 8.59 -12.97 -8.97
CA LEU A 152 9.24 -12.16 -7.93
C LEU A 152 9.79 -13.02 -6.80
N GLY A 153 9.08 -14.08 -6.40
CA GLY A 153 9.56 -15.05 -5.41
C GLY A 153 10.87 -15.70 -5.85
N THR A 154 10.95 -16.20 -7.09
CA THR A 154 12.18 -16.78 -7.64
C THR A 154 13.31 -15.76 -7.78
N LEU A 155 13.03 -14.55 -8.27
CA LEU A 155 14.03 -13.47 -8.36
C LEU A 155 14.63 -13.07 -7.00
N CYS A 156 13.94 -13.39 -5.90
CA CYS A 156 14.37 -13.12 -4.53
C CYS A 156 14.94 -14.36 -3.82
N GLY A 157 15.29 -15.43 -4.56
CA GLY A 157 15.89 -16.64 -3.98
C GLY A 157 14.87 -17.68 -3.56
N ASP A 158 13.82 -17.87 -4.37
CA ASP A 158 12.75 -18.86 -4.17
C ASP A 158 12.02 -18.75 -2.83
N ILE A 159 11.76 -17.51 -2.43
CA ILE A 159 11.01 -17.21 -1.20
C ILE A 159 9.52 -17.53 -1.36
N LYS A 160 8.93 -18.09 -0.30
CA LYS A 160 7.48 -18.31 -0.23
C LYS A 160 6.78 -16.97 -0.11
N THR A 161 5.94 -16.64 -1.09
CA THR A 161 5.15 -15.41 -1.10
C THR A 161 3.67 -15.70 -0.87
N GLN A 162 2.96 -14.70 -0.36
CA GLN A 162 1.53 -14.80 -0.09
C GLN A 162 0.81 -13.59 -0.68
N MET A 163 -0.30 -13.83 -1.39
CA MET A 163 -1.15 -12.75 -1.87
C MET A 163 -2.07 -12.28 -0.75
N LEU A 164 -2.12 -10.95 -0.56
CA LEU A 164 -3.06 -10.24 0.29
C LEU A 164 -3.79 -9.21 -0.57
N PHE A 165 -5.11 -9.29 -0.61
CA PHE A 165 -5.98 -8.29 -1.22
C PHE A 165 -6.40 -7.29 -0.16
N TYR A 166 -6.32 -6.01 -0.50
CA TYR A 166 -6.65 -4.92 0.40
C TYR A 166 -7.50 -3.90 -0.33
N ASP A 167 -8.58 -3.47 0.31
CA ASP A 167 -9.33 -2.31 -0.12
C ASP A 167 -9.57 -1.35 1.04
N ARG A 168 -9.31 -0.06 0.78
CA ARG A 168 -9.43 1.00 1.77
C ARG A 168 -10.88 1.37 2.06
N VAL A 169 -11.77 1.26 1.06
CA VAL A 169 -13.17 1.71 1.16
C VAL A 169 -13.97 0.73 2.01
N SER A 170 -13.91 -0.56 1.66
CA SER A 170 -14.54 -1.64 2.40
C SER A 170 -13.80 -1.99 3.70
N GLN A 171 -12.54 -1.57 3.85
CA GLN A 171 -11.62 -1.93 4.93
C GLN A 171 -11.26 -3.43 4.98
N LEU A 172 -11.61 -4.19 3.93
CA LEU A 172 -11.34 -5.62 3.86
C LEU A 172 -9.86 -5.88 3.54
N LYS A 173 -9.22 -6.69 4.38
CA LYS A 173 -7.90 -7.29 4.15
C LYS A 173 -8.08 -8.80 4.04
N LEU A 174 -7.80 -9.36 2.88
CA LEU A 174 -8.10 -10.74 2.52
C LEU A 174 -6.84 -11.46 2.05
N ALA A 175 -6.38 -12.45 2.80
CA ALA A 175 -5.39 -13.41 2.35
C ALA A 175 -6.06 -14.68 1.82
N LEU A 176 -5.35 -15.44 0.99
CA LEU A 176 -5.83 -16.69 0.41
C LEU A 176 -4.94 -17.85 0.86
N ALA A 177 -5.49 -18.83 1.56
CA ALA A 177 -4.75 -20.05 1.92
C ALA A 177 -4.34 -20.85 0.67
N THR A 178 -5.23 -20.92 -0.32
CA THR A 178 -4.92 -21.46 -1.65
C THR A 178 -5.23 -20.44 -2.74
N THR A 179 -4.41 -20.42 -3.80
CA THR A 179 -4.51 -19.43 -4.87
C THR A 179 -5.07 -20.04 -6.15
N HIS A 180 -4.26 -20.24 -7.18
CA HIS A 180 -4.70 -20.73 -8.49
C HIS A 180 -4.68 -22.28 -8.54
N VAL A 181 -5.50 -22.94 -7.72
CA VAL A 181 -5.67 -24.41 -7.72
C VAL A 181 -7.08 -24.80 -8.19
N PRO A 182 -7.27 -25.95 -8.86
CA PRO A 182 -8.60 -26.47 -9.16
C PRO A 182 -9.41 -26.67 -7.87
N LEU A 183 -10.71 -26.36 -7.89
CA LEU A 183 -11.57 -26.47 -6.70
C LEU A 183 -11.54 -27.87 -6.07
N SER A 184 -11.48 -28.92 -6.89
CA SER A 184 -11.38 -30.32 -6.44
C SER A 184 -10.07 -30.67 -5.70
N GLN A 185 -9.05 -29.81 -5.76
CA GLN A 185 -7.75 -30.02 -5.10
C GLN A 185 -7.59 -29.18 -3.84
N VAL A 186 -8.53 -28.28 -3.52
CA VAL A 186 -8.42 -27.34 -2.40
C VAL A 186 -8.22 -28.07 -1.06
N SER A 187 -9.09 -29.02 -0.72
CA SER A 187 -9.00 -29.74 0.56
C SER A 187 -7.67 -30.48 0.73
N TYR A 188 -7.13 -31.04 -0.36
CA TYR A 188 -5.85 -31.74 -0.35
C TYR A 188 -4.65 -30.79 -0.17
N GLU A 189 -4.67 -29.61 -0.80
CA GLU A 189 -3.58 -28.64 -0.66
C GLU A 189 -3.58 -27.94 0.71
N LEU A 190 -4.75 -27.78 1.33
CA LEU A 190 -4.86 -27.24 2.69
C LEU A 190 -4.21 -28.15 3.74
N GLN A 191 -4.24 -29.47 3.56
CA GLN A 191 -3.57 -30.42 4.47
C GLN A 191 -2.05 -30.23 4.54
N LYS A 192 -1.44 -29.65 3.51
CA LYS A 192 0.02 -29.46 3.42
C LYS A 192 0.51 -28.14 4.01
N SER A 193 -0.40 -27.30 4.51
CA SER A 193 -0.10 -25.91 4.83
C SER A 193 -0.46 -25.54 6.26
N SER A 194 0.43 -24.82 6.94
CA SER A 194 0.18 -24.25 8.26
C SER A 194 -0.28 -22.79 8.10
N PHE A 195 -1.55 -22.50 8.36
CA PHE A 195 -2.12 -21.16 8.24
C PHE A 195 -2.82 -20.72 9.53
N LEU A 196 -2.79 -19.42 9.84
CA LEU A 196 -3.76 -18.77 10.73
C LEU A 196 -5.05 -18.53 9.91
N ALA A 197 -6.18 -19.14 10.25
CA ALA A 197 -7.42 -19.14 9.45
C ALA A 197 -8.46 -18.14 9.97
N LEU A 198 -9.44 -17.75 9.13
CA LEU A 198 -10.82 -17.49 9.59
C LEU A 198 -11.85 -17.38 8.44
N LEU A 199 -12.07 -18.52 7.75
CA LEU A 199 -13.31 -18.92 7.08
C LEU A 199 -13.37 -20.46 7.13
N GLY A 200 -14.57 -21.05 7.25
CA GLY A 200 -14.72 -22.49 7.05
C GLY A 200 -14.35 -22.89 5.61
N VAL A 201 -13.81 -24.09 5.40
CA VAL A 201 -13.64 -24.68 4.07
C VAL A 201 -15.01 -25.05 3.51
N ASN A 202 -15.83 -25.67 4.36
CA ASN A 202 -17.16 -26.13 4.04
C ASN A 202 -18.23 -25.07 4.35
N PRO A 203 -19.40 -25.14 3.69
CA PRO A 203 -20.58 -24.37 4.09
C PRO A 203 -20.87 -24.57 5.58
N HIS A 204 -21.31 -23.51 6.25
CA HIS A 204 -21.58 -23.52 7.69
C HIS A 204 -20.40 -23.97 8.56
N ALA A 205 -19.15 -23.92 8.05
CA ALA A 205 -17.97 -24.44 8.74
C ALA A 205 -18.16 -25.88 9.23
N SER A 206 -18.58 -26.76 8.31
CA SER A 206 -18.94 -28.16 8.54
C SER A 206 -20.21 -28.43 9.34
N ASP A 207 -20.85 -27.42 9.96
CA ASP A 207 -22.03 -27.60 10.82
C ASP A 207 -21.86 -28.79 11.80
N LEU A 208 -20.80 -28.72 12.62
CA LEU A 208 -20.43 -29.79 13.56
C LEU A 208 -20.15 -31.17 12.91
N GLY A 209 -19.73 -31.19 11.65
CA GLY A 209 -19.37 -32.40 10.90
C GLY A 209 -20.51 -32.99 10.08
N VAL A 210 -21.65 -32.29 9.98
CA VAL A 210 -22.77 -32.68 9.11
C VAL A 210 -22.42 -32.46 7.63
N ILE A 211 -21.63 -31.42 7.33
CA ILE A 211 -21.26 -31.02 5.96
C ILE A 211 -19.74 -31.08 5.79
N GLY A 212 -19.21 -32.28 5.61
CA GLY A 212 -17.76 -32.49 5.53
C GLY A 212 -17.10 -32.58 6.90
N THR A 213 -15.80 -32.85 6.92
CA THR A 213 -15.03 -33.03 8.16
C THR A 213 -13.68 -32.30 8.12
N GLU A 214 -13.43 -31.54 7.06
CA GLU A 214 -12.17 -30.85 6.82
C GLU A 214 -11.76 -29.94 7.99
N GLU A 215 -12.73 -29.22 8.57
CA GLU A 215 -12.51 -28.34 9.72
C GLU A 215 -11.97 -29.07 10.96
N THR A 216 -12.41 -30.31 11.21
CA THR A 216 -11.93 -31.09 12.36
C THR A 216 -10.74 -31.99 12.02
N THR A 217 -10.54 -32.31 10.74
CA THR A 217 -9.55 -33.30 10.31
C THR A 217 -8.16 -32.68 10.14
N PHE A 218 -8.05 -31.44 9.65
CA PHE A 218 -6.74 -30.84 9.36
C PHE A 218 -6.60 -29.34 9.62
N LEU A 219 -7.66 -28.61 9.98
CA LEU A 219 -7.47 -27.27 10.54
C LEU A 219 -6.99 -27.42 11.98
N LEU A 220 -5.95 -26.66 12.35
CA LEU A 220 -5.34 -26.73 13.69
C LEU A 220 -6.41 -26.53 14.78
N ASP A 221 -6.36 -27.35 15.84
CA ASP A 221 -7.25 -27.23 17.02
C ASP A 221 -7.23 -25.82 17.66
N GLU A 222 -6.19 -25.03 17.37
CA GLU A 222 -6.00 -23.65 17.82
C GLU A 222 -6.90 -22.64 17.09
N LEU A 223 -7.47 -23.02 15.94
CA LEU A 223 -8.37 -22.18 15.14
C LEU A 223 -9.81 -22.33 15.61
N LYS A 224 -10.13 -21.74 16.75
CA LYS A 224 -11.50 -21.64 17.25
C LYS A 224 -12.27 -20.55 16.49
N ASP A 225 -13.57 -20.77 16.26
CA ASP A 225 -14.54 -19.82 15.67
C ASP A 225 -14.43 -19.54 14.16
N LEU A 226 -14.22 -20.58 13.34
CA LEU A 226 -14.32 -20.47 11.87
C LEU A 226 -15.66 -19.87 11.43
N GLN A 227 -15.59 -18.90 10.53
CA GLN A 227 -16.78 -18.14 10.12
C GLN A 227 -17.47 -18.80 8.91
N PRO A 228 -18.81 -18.87 8.92
CA PRO A 228 -19.59 -19.40 7.80
C PRO A 228 -19.69 -18.37 6.66
N ASP A 229 -20.34 -18.78 5.56
CA ASP A 229 -20.59 -17.98 4.36
C ASP A 229 -21.23 -16.60 4.61
N ALA A 230 -22.07 -16.47 5.64
CA ALA A 230 -22.70 -15.20 6.03
C ALA A 230 -21.69 -14.12 6.53
N PHE A 231 -20.43 -14.48 6.76
CA PHE A 231 -19.36 -13.61 7.26
C PHE A 231 -19.22 -12.27 6.51
N PHE A 232 -19.23 -12.31 5.17
CA PHE A 232 -19.10 -11.10 4.35
C PHE A 232 -20.38 -10.28 4.33
N GLY A 233 -21.54 -10.93 4.27
CA GLY A 233 -22.85 -10.26 4.24
C GLY A 233 -23.16 -9.49 5.54
N MET A 234 -22.77 -10.05 6.68
CA MET A 234 -22.92 -9.41 8.00
C MET A 234 -21.78 -8.45 8.35
N ARG A 235 -20.78 -8.28 7.46
CA ARG A 235 -19.59 -7.46 7.67
C ARG A 235 -18.76 -7.83 8.91
N HIS A 236 -18.79 -9.10 9.31
CA HIS A 236 -18.02 -9.59 10.45
C HIS A 236 -16.51 -9.42 10.26
N TYR A 237 -16.03 -9.34 9.01
CA TYR A 237 -14.64 -9.05 8.67
C TYR A 237 -14.11 -7.75 9.28
N LEU A 238 -14.97 -6.79 9.66
CA LEU A 238 -14.55 -5.55 10.33
C LEU A 238 -14.05 -5.77 11.75
N ASN A 239 -14.37 -6.92 12.36
CA ASN A 239 -13.89 -7.30 13.69
C ASN A 239 -12.50 -7.95 13.67
N PHE A 240 -11.92 -8.14 12.48
CA PHE A 240 -10.64 -8.82 12.29
C PHE A 240 -9.65 -7.94 11.53
N ASP A 241 -8.36 -8.08 11.86
CA ASP A 241 -7.31 -7.36 11.15
C ASP A 241 -7.09 -7.88 9.73
N VAL A 242 -7.16 -9.19 9.54
CA VAL A 242 -7.01 -9.91 8.27
C VAL A 242 -7.99 -11.08 8.24
N THR A 243 -8.72 -11.22 7.14
CA THR A 243 -9.52 -12.41 6.80
C THR A 243 -8.65 -13.36 5.98
N VAL A 244 -8.72 -14.66 6.26
CA VAL A 244 -8.05 -15.70 5.45
C VAL A 244 -9.11 -16.59 4.83
N ALA A 245 -9.31 -16.47 3.51
CA ALA A 245 -10.16 -17.37 2.76
C ALA A 245 -9.41 -18.65 2.39
N MET A 246 -10.12 -19.77 2.42
CA MET A 246 -9.57 -21.10 2.18
C MET A 246 -9.25 -21.32 0.69
N TYR A 247 -10.03 -20.72 -0.20
CA TYR A 247 -9.81 -20.76 -1.65
C TYR A 247 -10.13 -19.45 -2.35
N HIS A 248 -9.63 -19.32 -3.57
CA HIS A 248 -9.68 -18.11 -4.39
C HIS A 248 -11.07 -17.47 -4.45
N ASP A 249 -12.07 -18.21 -4.94
CA ASP A 249 -13.41 -17.64 -5.19
C ASP A 249 -14.17 -17.31 -3.90
N GLN A 250 -13.89 -18.02 -2.80
CA GLN A 250 -14.50 -17.77 -1.49
C GLN A 250 -14.25 -16.34 -1.00
N GLY A 251 -13.01 -15.88 -1.16
CA GLY A 251 -12.62 -14.54 -0.72
C GLY A 251 -12.77 -13.49 -1.82
N LEU A 252 -12.41 -13.83 -3.06
CA LEU A 252 -12.32 -12.81 -4.11
C LEU A 252 -13.66 -12.38 -4.67
N ILE A 253 -14.69 -13.23 -4.69
CA ILE A 253 -16.04 -12.79 -5.07
C ILE A 253 -16.52 -11.63 -4.16
N PRO A 254 -16.59 -11.79 -2.82
CA PRO A 254 -17.02 -10.70 -1.95
C PRO A 254 -16.05 -9.53 -1.98
N PHE A 255 -14.73 -9.77 -2.07
CA PHE A 255 -13.76 -8.69 -2.20
C PHE A 255 -14.05 -7.81 -3.42
N LYS A 256 -14.25 -8.39 -4.60
CA LYS A 256 -14.51 -7.64 -5.84
C LYS A 256 -15.84 -6.88 -5.77
N MET A 257 -16.86 -7.47 -5.14
CA MET A 257 -18.15 -6.82 -4.95
C MET A 257 -18.06 -5.61 -4.02
N LEU A 258 -17.21 -5.66 -2.99
CA LEU A 258 -17.06 -4.60 -1.99
C LEU A 258 -16.02 -3.53 -2.39
N ALA A 259 -14.92 -3.95 -3.01
CA ALA A 259 -13.80 -3.10 -3.37
C ALA A 259 -14.01 -2.35 -4.69
N TRP A 260 -14.93 -2.82 -5.54
CA TRP A 260 -15.17 -2.30 -6.89
C TRP A 260 -13.87 -2.01 -7.66
N GLU A 261 -13.48 -0.75 -7.74
CA GLU A 261 -12.37 -0.26 -8.55
C GLU A 261 -11.15 0.18 -7.73
N THR A 262 -11.16 0.01 -6.40
CA THR A 262 -10.08 0.47 -5.50
C THR A 262 -9.26 -0.68 -4.87
N GLY A 263 -9.59 -1.93 -5.21
CA GLY A 263 -8.88 -3.10 -4.71
C GLY A 263 -7.40 -3.11 -5.11
N VAL A 264 -6.55 -3.56 -4.18
CA VAL A 264 -5.09 -3.66 -4.34
C VAL A 264 -4.64 -5.07 -4.00
N ASN A 265 -3.77 -5.65 -4.83
CA ASN A 265 -3.05 -6.87 -4.49
C ASN A 265 -1.66 -6.52 -3.96
N VAL A 266 -1.36 -7.01 -2.75
CA VAL A 266 -0.10 -6.88 -2.02
C VAL A 266 0.58 -8.25 -1.96
N THR A 267 1.88 -8.29 -2.25
CA THR A 267 2.66 -9.52 -2.12
C THR A 267 3.44 -9.52 -0.81
N LEU A 268 3.06 -10.38 0.12
CA LEU A 268 3.75 -10.61 1.38
C LEU A 268 4.93 -11.59 1.17
N GLY A 269 5.94 -11.48 2.03
CA GLY A 269 7.12 -12.35 2.05
C GLY A 269 8.32 -11.82 1.24
N LEU A 270 8.10 -10.90 0.30
CA LEU A 270 9.19 -10.23 -0.42
C LEU A 270 10.03 -9.34 0.53
N PRO A 271 11.35 -9.18 0.28
CA PRO A 271 12.22 -8.30 1.07
C PRO A 271 11.98 -6.81 0.83
N PHE A 272 11.04 -6.46 -0.05
CA PHE A 272 10.63 -5.10 -0.37
C PHE A 272 9.12 -5.06 -0.61
N VAL A 273 8.53 -3.86 -0.54
CA VAL A 273 7.10 -3.70 -0.77
C VAL A 273 6.78 -3.83 -2.26
N ARG A 274 5.82 -4.71 -2.59
CA ARG A 274 5.22 -4.81 -3.91
C ARG A 274 3.71 -4.77 -3.83
N THR A 275 3.12 -3.91 -4.66
CA THR A 275 1.67 -3.80 -4.84
C THR A 275 1.31 -3.88 -6.32
N SER A 276 0.04 -4.10 -6.62
CA SER A 276 -0.51 -4.11 -7.97
C SER A 276 -1.99 -3.79 -7.95
N PRO A 277 -2.54 -3.22 -9.04
CA PRO A 277 -3.98 -3.12 -9.18
C PRO A 277 -4.61 -4.50 -9.25
N ASP A 278 -5.89 -4.57 -8.96
CA ASP A 278 -6.67 -5.80 -8.93
C ASP A 278 -7.47 -6.03 -10.24
N HIS A 279 -6.98 -5.51 -11.36
CA HIS A 279 -7.60 -5.69 -12.68
C HIS A 279 -6.59 -6.17 -13.73
N GLY A 280 -7.10 -6.67 -14.85
CA GLY A 280 -6.29 -7.14 -15.98
C GLY A 280 -5.81 -6.02 -16.91
N THR A 281 -5.35 -6.42 -18.09
CA THR A 281 -4.76 -5.51 -19.10
C THR A 281 -5.77 -4.69 -19.90
N GLY A 282 -7.07 -4.99 -19.83
CA GLY A 282 -8.14 -4.20 -20.47
C GLY A 282 -7.95 -3.98 -21.97
N PHE A 283 -7.56 -5.02 -22.72
CA PHE A 283 -7.25 -4.91 -24.15
C PHE A 283 -8.40 -4.38 -25.01
N ASP A 284 -9.63 -4.66 -24.62
CA ASP A 284 -10.86 -4.18 -25.25
C ASP A 284 -11.01 -2.65 -25.19
N ILE A 285 -10.48 -2.00 -24.15
CA ILE A 285 -10.55 -0.55 -23.96
C ILE A 285 -9.20 0.17 -24.12
N ALA A 286 -8.14 -0.55 -24.45
CA ALA A 286 -6.79 0.00 -24.59
C ALA A 286 -6.73 1.11 -25.65
N GLY A 287 -6.10 2.23 -25.30
CA GLY A 287 -5.93 3.39 -26.18
C GLY A 287 -7.22 4.18 -26.47
N ARG A 288 -8.31 3.93 -25.72
CA ARG A 288 -9.59 4.65 -25.85
C ARG A 288 -9.76 5.81 -24.87
N GLY A 289 -8.92 5.92 -23.83
CA GLY A 289 -9.03 7.00 -22.85
C GLY A 289 -10.09 6.78 -21.77
N THR A 290 -10.71 5.60 -21.70
CA THR A 290 -11.78 5.25 -20.75
C THR A 290 -11.30 4.42 -19.56
N ALA A 291 -10.02 4.06 -19.49
CA ALA A 291 -9.49 3.30 -18.37
C ALA A 291 -9.44 4.15 -17.09
N ARG A 292 -9.75 3.50 -15.97
CA ARG A 292 -9.81 4.14 -14.65
C ARG A 292 -8.53 3.87 -13.86
N PRO A 293 -7.87 4.91 -13.32
CA PRO A 293 -6.60 4.78 -12.60
C PRO A 293 -6.76 4.38 -11.12
N ASP A 294 -7.99 4.32 -10.60
CA ASP A 294 -8.32 4.26 -9.17
C ASP A 294 -7.57 3.13 -8.43
N SER A 295 -7.61 1.91 -8.93
CA SER A 295 -6.90 0.74 -8.36
C SER A 295 -5.37 0.88 -8.43
N PHE A 296 -4.83 1.44 -9.51
CA PHE A 296 -3.39 1.66 -9.66
C PHE A 296 -2.89 2.76 -8.71
N LEU A 297 -3.67 3.84 -8.55
CA LEU A 297 -3.41 4.90 -7.59
C LEU A 297 -3.52 4.38 -6.15
N ALA A 298 -4.51 3.53 -5.85
CA ALA A 298 -4.63 2.85 -4.57
C ALA A 298 -3.42 1.95 -4.29
N ALA A 299 -2.90 1.24 -5.30
CA ALA A 299 -1.69 0.43 -5.20
C ALA A 299 -0.46 1.31 -4.90
N HIS A 300 -0.26 2.42 -5.62
CA HIS A 300 0.80 3.38 -5.30
C HIS A 300 0.69 3.91 -3.86
N ASN A 301 -0.51 4.33 -3.44
CA ASN A 301 -0.74 4.83 -2.09
C ASN A 301 -0.40 3.77 -1.04
N THR A 302 -0.73 2.51 -1.29
CA THR A 302 -0.39 1.37 -0.44
C THR A 302 1.12 1.13 -0.39
N ALA A 303 1.81 1.18 -1.54
CA ALA A 303 3.26 1.07 -1.61
C ALA A 303 4.00 2.21 -0.89
N SER A 304 3.38 3.39 -0.75
CA SER A 304 3.95 4.53 -0.04
C SER A 304 3.83 4.48 1.49
N ILE A 305 3.02 3.55 2.04
CA ILE A 305 2.74 3.47 3.48
C ILE A 305 4.02 3.38 4.33
N PRO A 306 5.02 2.52 4.04
CA PRO A 306 6.23 2.43 4.86
C PRO A 306 6.95 3.77 5.00
N GLN A 307 7.05 4.55 3.92
CA GLN A 307 7.69 5.86 3.97
C GLN A 307 6.88 6.85 4.82
N LYS A 308 5.55 6.81 4.75
CA LYS A 308 4.68 7.64 5.60
C LYS A 308 4.87 7.28 7.07
N VAL A 309 4.93 5.99 7.39
CA VAL A 309 5.19 5.48 8.75
C VAL A 309 6.56 5.94 9.25
N GLN A 310 7.63 5.76 8.46
CA GLN A 310 8.97 6.23 8.82
C GLN A 310 9.02 7.75 9.02
N SER A 311 8.33 8.51 8.17
CA SER A 311 8.20 9.98 8.29
C SER A 311 7.46 10.38 9.57
N ALA A 312 6.39 9.66 9.94
CA ALA A 312 5.66 9.89 11.17
C ALA A 312 6.51 9.53 12.41
N LEU A 313 7.17 8.38 12.41
CA LEU A 313 8.05 7.97 13.50
C LEU A 313 9.22 8.93 13.69
N LYS A 314 9.80 9.45 12.60
CA LYS A 314 10.84 10.48 12.68
C LYS A 314 10.36 11.76 13.33
N GLN A 315 9.09 12.15 13.11
CA GLN A 315 8.52 13.36 13.70
C GLN A 315 8.33 13.27 15.22
N VAL A 316 8.19 12.04 15.75
CA VAL A 316 8.06 11.78 17.18
C VAL A 316 9.33 11.21 17.79
N ASP A 317 10.44 11.22 17.06
CA ASP A 317 11.76 10.69 17.49
C ASP A 317 11.78 9.19 17.84
N LEU A 318 11.00 8.38 17.11
CA LEU A 318 10.92 6.92 17.29
C LEU A 318 11.37 6.10 16.09
N LEU A 319 12.00 6.71 15.09
CA LEU A 319 12.44 5.97 13.90
C LEU A 319 13.41 4.83 14.24
N HIS A 320 14.25 5.01 15.26
CA HIS A 320 15.21 4.01 15.72
C HIS A 320 14.55 2.78 16.40
N LYS A 321 13.26 2.87 16.75
CA LYS A 321 12.44 1.82 17.37
C LYS A 321 11.34 1.28 16.44
N GLN A 322 11.46 1.50 15.12
CA GLN A 322 10.39 1.16 14.17
C GLN A 322 10.03 -0.35 14.11
N TYR A 323 10.90 -1.21 14.64
CA TYR A 323 10.70 -2.66 14.69
C TYR A 323 10.53 -3.20 16.13
N ASP A 324 10.51 -2.33 17.13
CA ASP A 324 10.29 -2.71 18.52
C ASP A 324 8.82 -3.08 18.73
N MET A 325 8.57 -4.03 19.63
CA MET A 325 7.19 -4.42 19.97
C MET A 325 6.55 -3.36 20.88
N PRO A 326 5.23 -3.11 20.77
CA PRO A 326 4.56 -2.12 21.63
C PRO A 326 4.78 -2.35 23.13
N SER A 327 4.89 -3.62 23.56
CA SER A 327 5.14 -4.01 24.95
C SER A 327 6.54 -3.67 25.46
N SER A 328 7.51 -3.39 24.59
CA SER A 328 8.86 -2.98 24.99
C SER A 328 9.06 -1.46 25.06
N LEU A 329 8.01 -0.68 24.75
CA LEU A 329 8.05 0.78 24.77
C LEU A 329 7.67 1.33 26.16
N SER A 330 8.32 2.41 26.59
CA SER A 330 7.91 3.16 27.80
C SER A 330 6.55 3.86 27.60
N GLY A 331 5.89 4.30 28.68
CA GLY A 331 4.62 5.02 28.58
C GLY A 331 4.68 6.27 27.67
N GLY A 332 5.76 7.06 27.80
CA GLY A 332 5.99 8.22 26.92
C GLY A 332 6.24 7.84 25.46
N GLU A 333 6.91 6.71 25.21
CA GLU A 333 7.11 6.18 23.86
C GLU A 333 5.82 5.65 23.24
N GLN A 334 4.98 4.96 24.01
CA GLN A 334 3.66 4.54 23.56
C GLN A 334 2.80 5.75 23.17
N GLN A 335 2.86 6.83 23.94
CA GLN A 335 2.16 8.08 23.62
C GLN A 335 2.70 8.72 22.34
N LYS A 336 4.02 8.73 22.13
CA LYS A 336 4.65 9.15 20.86
C LYS A 336 4.17 8.30 19.68
N VAL A 337 4.03 6.98 19.85
CA VAL A 337 3.43 6.10 18.82
C VAL A 337 1.97 6.46 18.55
N ALA A 338 1.18 6.79 19.57
CA ALA A 338 -0.20 7.23 19.39
C ALA A 338 -0.27 8.53 18.55
N ILE A 339 0.61 9.49 18.81
CA ILE A 339 0.73 10.71 17.99
C ILE A 339 1.19 10.35 16.57
N ALA A 340 2.18 9.47 16.41
CA ALA A 340 2.65 9.00 15.10
C ALA A 340 1.50 8.38 14.27
N ARG A 341 0.63 7.59 14.91
CA ARG A 341 -0.57 7.00 14.27
C ARG A 341 -1.58 8.05 13.84
N ALA A 342 -1.72 9.15 14.57
CA ALA A 342 -2.60 10.26 14.18
C ALA A 342 -2.02 11.03 12.98
N ILE A 343 -0.73 11.39 13.02
CA ILE A 343 -0.09 12.23 11.99
C ILE A 343 0.15 11.49 10.67
N VAL A 344 0.26 10.16 10.66
CA VAL A 344 0.53 9.37 9.44
C VAL A 344 -0.57 9.54 8.38
N ARG A 345 -1.78 9.95 8.80
CA ARG A 345 -2.92 10.24 7.94
C ARG A 345 -2.94 11.67 7.38
N GLU A 346 -1.91 12.47 7.67
CA GLU A 346 -1.82 13.89 7.29
C GLU A 346 -3.09 14.69 7.69
N PRO A 347 -3.51 14.66 8.98
CA PRO A 347 -4.77 15.26 9.40
C PRO A 347 -4.70 16.79 9.38
N ASN A 348 -5.85 17.45 9.14
CA ASN A 348 -5.97 18.90 9.32
C ASN A 348 -6.18 19.31 10.78
N VAL A 349 -6.69 18.40 11.61
CA VAL A 349 -6.98 18.63 13.03
C VAL A 349 -6.52 17.43 13.85
N ILE A 350 -5.88 17.68 14.99
CA ILE A 350 -5.57 16.69 16.01
C ILE A 350 -6.30 17.08 17.29
N LEU A 351 -7.11 16.15 17.80
CA LEU A 351 -7.70 16.22 19.13
C LEU A 351 -6.84 15.38 20.07
N ALA A 352 -6.27 16.02 21.08
CA ALA A 352 -5.40 15.42 22.07
C ALA A 352 -6.10 15.50 23.43
N ASP A 353 -6.74 14.40 23.82
CA ASP A 353 -7.41 14.28 25.12
C ASP A 353 -6.41 13.74 26.15
N GLU A 354 -6.09 14.57 27.15
CA GLU A 354 -5.11 14.32 28.21
C GLU A 354 -3.80 13.71 27.68
N PRO A 355 -3.09 14.38 26.74
CA PRO A 355 -1.98 13.77 26.01
C PRO A 355 -0.77 13.44 26.87
N THR A 356 -0.73 13.94 28.11
CA THR A 356 0.37 13.80 29.06
C THR A 356 -0.03 13.07 30.34
N ALA A 357 -1.24 12.50 30.40
CA ALA A 357 -1.69 11.73 31.56
C ALA A 357 -0.74 10.56 31.89
N ASN A 358 -0.44 10.39 33.18
CA ASN A 358 0.42 9.31 33.70
C ASN A 358 1.86 9.32 33.15
N LEU A 359 2.37 10.46 32.67
CA LEU A 359 3.75 10.63 32.24
C LEU A 359 4.56 11.42 33.28
N ASP A 360 5.87 11.16 33.32
CA ASP A 360 6.81 12.01 34.06
C ASP A 360 6.98 13.38 33.38
N ALA A 361 7.47 14.37 34.13
CA ALA A 361 7.58 15.75 33.65
C ALA A 361 8.40 15.90 32.35
N LYS A 362 9.46 15.10 32.18
CA LYS A 362 10.30 15.14 30.98
C LYS A 362 9.53 14.60 29.77
N SER A 363 8.89 13.44 29.93
CA SER A 363 8.05 12.84 28.89
C SER A 363 6.90 13.76 28.49
N SER A 364 6.23 14.39 29.45
CA SER A 364 5.14 15.36 29.19
C SER A 364 5.62 16.55 28.36
N GLU A 365 6.77 17.11 28.69
CA GLU A 365 7.38 18.21 27.93
C GLU A 365 7.76 17.80 26.50
N GLU A 366 8.30 16.59 26.31
CA GLU A 366 8.62 16.06 24.98
C GLU A 366 7.37 15.92 24.11
N ILE A 367 6.27 15.39 24.68
CA ILE A 367 4.97 15.24 23.99
C ILE A 367 4.42 16.60 23.58
N MET A 368 4.40 17.57 24.51
CA MET A 368 3.90 18.92 24.24
C MET A 368 4.74 19.63 23.16
N ASN A 369 6.06 19.45 23.18
CA ASN A 369 6.94 19.97 22.15
C ASN A 369 6.65 19.37 20.77
N ILE A 370 6.34 18.07 20.68
CA ILE A 370 5.92 17.43 19.43
C ILE A 370 4.62 18.07 18.94
N LEU A 371 3.59 18.14 19.78
CA LEU A 371 2.29 18.74 19.44
C LEU A 371 2.43 20.20 18.98
N HIS A 372 3.25 20.99 19.67
CA HIS A 372 3.51 22.38 19.32
C HIS A 372 4.21 22.50 17.94
N LYS A 373 5.16 21.61 17.62
CA LYS A 373 5.83 21.59 16.30
C LYS A 373 4.88 21.27 15.15
N LEU A 374 3.82 20.49 15.38
CA LEU A 374 2.84 20.15 14.35
C LEU A 374 2.05 21.39 13.86
N LYS A 375 1.90 22.43 14.69
CA LYS A 375 1.30 23.72 14.31
C LYS A 375 1.98 24.34 13.08
N LYS A 376 3.30 24.18 12.93
CA LYS A 376 4.08 24.72 11.80
C LYS A 376 3.70 24.10 10.44
N ARG A 377 2.84 23.08 10.43
CA ARG A 377 2.40 22.36 9.22
C ARG A 377 0.92 22.57 8.89
N ASN A 378 0.30 23.67 9.34
CA ASN A 378 -1.14 23.93 9.17
C ASN A 378 -2.04 22.84 9.75
N ILE A 379 -1.57 22.14 10.78
CA ILE A 379 -2.40 21.23 11.58
C ILE A 379 -2.92 22.00 12.78
N ALA A 380 -4.24 22.08 12.93
CA ALA A 380 -4.85 22.60 14.15
C ALA A 380 -4.73 21.54 15.25
N VAL A 381 -4.21 21.92 16.42
CA VAL A 381 -4.09 21.02 17.57
C VAL A 381 -4.99 21.57 18.67
N ILE A 382 -5.93 20.74 19.14
CA ILE A 382 -6.80 21.03 20.28
C ILE A 382 -6.39 20.07 21.38
N ILE A 383 -6.06 20.62 22.54
CA ILE A 383 -5.62 19.87 23.71
C ILE A 383 -6.69 20.04 24.79
N VAL A 384 -7.14 18.92 25.34
CA VAL A 384 -7.97 18.88 26.55
C VAL A 384 -7.06 18.41 27.67
N THR A 385 -6.92 19.23 28.71
CA THR A 385 -6.13 18.85 29.90
C THR A 385 -6.58 19.61 31.14
N HIS A 386 -6.38 19.00 32.31
CA HIS A 386 -6.49 19.63 33.62
C HIS A 386 -5.13 20.10 34.19
N ASP A 387 -4.03 19.91 33.45
CA ASP A 387 -2.68 20.29 33.90
C ASP A 387 -2.39 21.78 33.60
N HIS A 388 -2.52 22.61 34.63
CA HIS A 388 -2.25 24.05 34.55
C HIS A 388 -0.76 24.39 34.29
N ASP A 389 0.18 23.55 34.74
CA ASP A 389 1.61 23.78 34.55
C ASP A 389 1.98 23.61 33.07
N ILE A 390 1.40 22.62 32.40
CA ILE A 390 1.58 22.45 30.95
C ILE A 390 0.99 23.63 30.17
N ILE A 391 -0.19 24.11 30.57
CA ILE A 391 -0.86 25.21 29.86
C ILE A 391 -0.03 26.51 29.95
N SER A 392 0.54 26.82 31.12
CA SER A 392 1.37 28.02 31.32
C SER A 392 2.67 27.99 30.51
N ARG A 393 3.29 26.80 30.36
CA ARG A 393 4.54 26.60 29.60
C ARG A 393 4.35 26.56 28.08
N PHE A 394 3.15 26.24 27.59
CA PHE A 394 2.84 26.17 26.16
C PHE A 394 1.69 27.11 25.79
N PRO A 395 1.96 28.42 25.65
CA PRO A 395 0.92 29.42 25.46
C PRO A 395 0.07 29.15 24.21
N ALA A 396 -1.23 29.06 24.40
CA ALA A 396 -2.22 28.83 23.36
C ALA A 396 -3.52 29.59 23.67
N LYS A 397 -4.46 29.59 22.72
CA LYS A 397 -5.79 30.10 22.99
C LYS A 397 -6.49 29.14 23.94
N THR A 398 -6.71 29.57 25.18
CA THR A 398 -7.25 28.69 26.23
C THR A 398 -8.72 28.98 26.51
N TYR A 399 -9.44 27.91 26.77
CA TYR A 399 -10.83 27.93 27.18
C TYR A 399 -11.00 27.07 28.42
N LEU A 400 -11.68 27.59 29.43
CA LEU A 400 -12.03 26.87 30.65
C LEU A 400 -13.45 26.32 30.52
N MET A 401 -13.62 25.03 30.81
CA MET A 401 -14.94 24.40 30.84
C MET A 401 -15.40 24.22 32.29
N GLU A 402 -16.43 24.95 32.70
CA GLU A 402 -17.03 24.86 34.04
C GLU A 402 -18.57 24.80 33.93
N ASN A 403 -19.20 23.90 34.68
CA ASN A 403 -20.66 23.75 34.72
C ASN A 403 -21.32 23.63 33.33
N GLY A 404 -20.65 22.96 32.38
CA GLY A 404 -21.13 22.78 31.01
C GLY A 404 -21.01 24.03 30.12
N LYS A 405 -20.35 25.09 30.58
CA LYS A 405 -20.05 26.30 29.80
C LYS A 405 -18.56 26.38 29.50
N LEU A 406 -18.23 26.90 28.32
CA LEU A 406 -16.86 27.08 27.85
C LEU A 406 -16.57 28.58 27.72
N GLU A 407 -15.61 29.09 28.48
CA GLU A 407 -15.27 30.52 28.51
C GLU A 407 -13.80 30.73 28.16
N ALA A 408 -13.50 31.77 27.36
CA ALA A 408 -12.11 32.09 27.02
C ALA A 408 -11.41 32.71 28.23
N VAL A 409 -10.20 32.25 28.52
CA VAL A 409 -9.39 32.72 29.66
C VAL A 409 -8.00 33.12 29.21
N GLU A 410 -7.46 34.16 29.82
CA GLU A 410 -6.03 34.51 29.72
C GLU A 410 -5.27 33.78 30.83
N ILE A 411 -4.13 33.18 30.46
CA ILE A 411 -3.28 32.44 31.40
C ILE A 411 -1.91 33.10 31.43
N GLU A 412 -1.42 33.37 32.64
CA GLU A 412 -0.08 33.90 32.84
C GLU A 412 0.95 32.86 32.41
N THR A 413 1.84 33.27 31.50
CA THR A 413 2.88 32.40 30.96
C THR A 413 4.09 32.41 31.89
N THR A 414 4.53 31.24 32.34
CA THR A 414 5.79 31.08 33.08
C THR A 414 6.94 30.85 32.09
N PRO A 415 8.13 31.48 32.32
CA PRO A 415 9.28 31.35 31.43
C PRO A 415 9.81 29.94 31.25
#